data_AF-A0A7C7J297-F1
#
_entry.id   AF-A0A7C7J297-F1
#
_cell.length_a   1.000
_cell.length_b   1.000
_cell.length_c   1.000
_cell.angle_alpha   90.00
_cell.angle_beta   90.00
_cell.angle_gamma   90.00
#
_symmetry.space_group_name_H-M   'P 1'
#
loop_
_entity.id
_entity.type
_entity.pdbx_description
1 polymer ?
#
loop_
_entity_poly.entity_id
_entity_poly.type
_entity_poly.pdbx_seq_one_letter_code
_entity_poly.pdbx_strand_id
1 'polypeptide(L)'
;CLEGDFDNVDVMIDAGFRMMSATHFFDNELGGSAHGESHEGLSEFGRKVIEHLQDNSILVGLSHVSPAMIDDILEIATALVVVSHTGVKGTCYSPRNLSDEQRVLQRTAVSLRSACGRKLCAVQTFMRLSTLCVT
;
A
#
# COMPACT_ATOMS: atom_id res chain seq x y z
N CYS A 1 -1.78 15.40 -3.25
CA CYS A 1 -0.68 15.51 -2.28
C CYS A 1 -1.20 16.29 -1.09
N LEU A 2 -0.74 15.98 0.13
CA LEU A 2 -1.13 16.73 1.33
C LEU A 2 -0.40 18.08 1.45
N GLU A 3 0.61 18.32 0.61
CA GLU A 3 1.45 19.53 0.62
C GLU A 3 2.14 19.78 1.98
N GLY A 4 2.42 18.71 2.71
CA GLY A 4 3.01 18.77 4.05
C GLY A 4 2.08 19.30 5.15
N ASP A 5 0.81 19.57 4.82
CA ASP A 5 -0.19 20.03 5.78
C ASP A 5 -1.00 18.83 6.31
N PHE A 6 -0.98 18.65 7.63
CA PHE A 6 -1.67 17.56 8.29
C PHE A 6 -3.20 17.74 8.26
N ASP A 7 -3.68 18.99 8.32
CA ASP A 7 -5.11 19.29 8.42
C ASP A 7 -5.86 18.91 7.13
N ASN A 8 -5.14 18.83 6.00
CA ASN A 8 -5.67 18.34 4.73
C ASN A 8 -6.16 16.89 4.80
N VAL A 9 -5.69 16.09 5.78
CA VAL A 9 -6.19 14.72 5.99
C VAL A 9 -7.64 14.75 6.44
N ASP A 10 -7.96 15.60 7.42
CA ASP A 10 -9.32 15.73 7.95
C ASP A 10 -10.29 16.27 6.91
N VAL A 11 -9.85 17.24 6.09
CA VAL A 11 -10.63 17.74 4.96
C VAL A 11 -11.05 16.61 4.00
N MET A 12 -10.15 15.65 3.71
CA MET A 12 -10.48 14.50 2.87
C MET A 12 -11.41 13.51 3.57
N ILE A 13 -11.20 13.26 4.88
CA ILE A 13 -12.07 12.36 5.65
C ILE A 13 -13.50 12.90 5.68
N ASP A 14 -13.66 14.19 5.93
CA ASP A 14 -14.94 14.91 5.95
C ASP A 14 -15.61 14.96 4.57
N ALA A 15 -14.82 15.06 3.51
CA ALA A 15 -15.30 14.95 2.13
C ALA A 15 -15.74 13.52 1.75
N GLY A 16 -15.56 12.53 2.62
CA GLY A 16 -16.07 11.17 2.46
C GLY A 16 -15.07 10.17 1.89
N PHE A 17 -13.79 10.53 1.78
CA PHE A 17 -12.76 9.59 1.34
C PHE A 17 -12.57 8.47 2.38
N ARG A 18 -12.39 7.22 1.92
CA ARG A 18 -12.23 6.04 2.80
C ARG A 18 -11.02 5.17 2.46
N MET A 19 -10.18 5.64 1.54
CA MET A 19 -8.92 5.02 1.20
C MET A 19 -7.94 6.10 0.72
N MET A 20 -6.68 6.01 1.14
CA MET A 20 -5.60 6.90 0.71
C MET A 20 -4.31 6.11 0.47
N SER A 21 -3.64 6.35 -0.66
CA SER A 21 -2.28 5.87 -0.91
C SER A 21 -1.25 6.90 -0.47
N ALA A 22 -0.16 6.46 0.16
CA ALA A 22 0.85 7.37 0.71
C ALA A 22 1.65 8.11 -0.37
N THR A 23 2.04 7.41 -1.44
CA THR A 23 2.78 7.99 -2.58
C THR A 23 2.24 7.50 -3.92
N HIS A 24 2.72 8.12 -5.01
CA HIS A 24 2.42 7.71 -6.38
C HIS A 24 3.71 7.62 -7.20
N PHE A 25 3.92 8.43 -8.25
CA PHE A 25 5.12 8.36 -9.08
C PHE A 25 6.35 9.07 -8.50
N PHE A 26 6.17 9.96 -7.53
CA PHE A 26 7.24 10.77 -6.96
C PHE A 26 7.26 10.62 -5.45
N ASP A 27 8.43 10.86 -4.88
CA ASP A 27 8.57 11.08 -3.45
C ASP A 27 7.73 12.29 -3.04
N ASN A 28 7.22 12.26 -1.81
CA ASN A 28 6.49 13.39 -1.23
C ASN A 28 6.81 13.49 0.26
N GLU A 29 6.12 14.38 0.96
CA GLU A 29 6.36 14.67 2.37
C GLU A 29 6.11 13.47 3.29
N LEU A 30 5.33 12.47 2.85
CA LEU A 30 5.09 11.24 3.60
C LEU A 30 6.29 10.28 3.50
N GLY A 31 7.08 10.37 2.41
CA GLY A 31 8.28 9.56 2.21
C GLY A 31 8.47 9.06 0.77
N GLY A 32 9.13 7.91 0.63
CA GLY A 32 9.63 7.43 -0.67
C GLY A 32 8.61 6.70 -1.54
N SER A 33 8.73 6.90 -2.85
CA SER A 33 8.03 6.16 -3.90
C SER A 33 8.91 5.05 -4.48
N ALA A 34 8.28 3.98 -4.94
CA ALA A 34 8.91 2.94 -5.77
C ALA A 34 9.43 3.48 -7.12
N HIS A 35 8.93 4.65 -7.55
CA HIS A 35 9.33 5.34 -8.77
C HIS A 35 10.13 6.63 -8.50
N GLY A 36 10.22 7.05 -7.23
CA GLY A 36 10.95 8.25 -6.84
C GLY A 36 12.45 8.06 -6.83
N GLU A 37 13.17 9.06 -6.33
CA GLU A 37 14.63 9.06 -6.30
C GLU A 37 15.18 8.55 -4.96
N SER A 38 14.48 8.86 -3.86
CA SER A 38 14.96 8.53 -2.52
C SER A 38 14.83 7.03 -2.23
N HIS A 39 13.71 6.42 -2.65
CA HIS A 39 13.29 5.08 -2.26
C HIS A 39 13.27 4.86 -0.72
N GLU A 40 13.18 5.96 0.04
CA GLU A 40 13.19 5.95 1.50
C GLU A 40 11.88 5.44 2.09
N GLY A 41 11.90 5.18 3.40
CA GLY A 41 10.75 4.79 4.20
C GLY A 41 9.76 5.92 4.47
N LEU A 42 8.97 5.76 5.53
CA LEU A 42 8.11 6.82 6.06
C LEU A 42 8.96 7.94 6.68
N SER A 43 8.59 9.19 6.38
CA SER A 43 9.05 10.33 7.18
C SER A 43 8.31 10.37 8.52
N GLU A 44 8.78 11.21 9.46
CA GLU A 44 8.05 11.46 10.72
C GLU A 44 6.64 12.03 10.47
N PHE A 45 6.48 12.87 9.45
CA PHE A 45 5.18 13.40 9.02
C PHE A 45 4.30 12.27 8.46
N GLY A 46 4.86 11.44 7.59
CA GLY A 46 4.17 10.29 7.02
C GLY A 46 3.68 9.33 8.10
N ARG A 47 4.49 9.03 9.10
CA ARG A 47 4.11 8.15 10.22
C ARG A 47 2.87 8.68 10.96
N LYS A 48 2.84 9.97 11.30
CA LYS A 48 1.68 10.62 11.94
C LYS A 48 0.42 10.55 11.06
N VAL A 49 0.57 10.77 9.76
CA VAL A 49 -0.54 10.66 8.81
C VAL A 49 -1.09 9.24 8.76
N ILE A 50 -0.23 8.22 8.69
CA ILE A 50 -0.65 6.82 8.63
C ILE A 50 -1.38 6.39 9.92
N GLU A 51 -0.87 6.79 11.08
CA GLU A 51 -1.54 6.55 12.37
C GLU A 51 -2.93 7.20 12.39
N HIS A 52 -3.03 8.48 12.01
CA HIS A 52 -4.30 9.22 11.97
C HIS A 52 -5.31 8.62 10.99
N LEU A 53 -4.86 8.15 9.83
CA LEU A 53 -5.73 7.45 8.87
C LEU A 53 -6.30 6.16 9.48
N GLN A 54 -5.49 5.38 10.20
CA GLN A 54 -5.95 4.14 10.83
C GLN A 54 -6.89 4.40 12.01
N ASP A 55 -6.61 5.41 12.83
CA ASP A 55 -7.48 5.82 13.93
C ASP A 55 -8.88 6.24 13.44
N ASN A 56 -8.94 6.80 12.23
CA ASN A 56 -10.19 7.19 11.56
C ASN A 56 -10.75 6.12 10.61
N SER A 57 -10.27 4.88 10.69
CA SER A 57 -10.74 3.75 9.87
C SER A 57 -10.64 3.99 8.35
N ILE A 58 -9.63 4.74 7.91
CA ILE A 58 -9.32 4.98 6.51
C ILE A 58 -8.34 3.92 6.03
N LEU A 59 -8.65 3.28 4.90
CA LEU A 59 -7.78 2.24 4.33
C LEU A 59 -6.49 2.84 3.77
N VAL A 60 -5.35 2.33 4.20
CA VAL A 60 -4.03 2.76 3.71
C VAL A 60 -3.63 1.92 2.50
N GLY A 61 -3.36 2.58 1.38
CA GLY A 61 -2.96 1.95 0.13
C GLY A 61 -1.44 1.86 -0.06
N LEU A 62 -0.94 0.65 -0.29
CA LEU A 62 0.49 0.35 -0.51
C LEU A 62 0.89 0.26 -1.99
N SER A 63 0.05 0.77 -2.89
CA SER A 63 0.41 0.89 -4.30
C SER A 63 1.37 2.07 -4.47
N HIS A 64 2.52 1.82 -5.13
CA HIS A 64 3.57 2.79 -5.51
C HIS A 64 4.50 3.26 -4.40
N VAL A 65 4.25 2.89 -3.16
CA VAL A 65 5.20 3.12 -2.07
C VAL A 65 6.49 2.33 -2.28
N SER A 66 7.61 2.90 -1.83
CA SER A 66 8.91 2.23 -1.88
C SER A 66 8.87 0.94 -1.04
N PRO A 67 9.76 -0.04 -1.32
CA PRO A 67 9.87 -1.23 -0.48
C PRO A 67 10.13 -0.91 1.00
N ALA A 68 10.97 0.08 1.30
CA ALA A 68 11.24 0.50 2.67
C ALA A 68 10.00 1.06 3.36
N MET A 69 9.21 1.88 2.65
CA MET A 69 7.98 2.45 3.19
C MET A 69 6.89 1.38 3.40
N ILE A 70 6.85 0.33 2.56
CA ILE A 70 5.97 -0.83 2.81
C ILE A 70 6.30 -1.45 4.16
N ASP A 71 7.58 -1.70 4.43
CA ASP A 71 8.02 -2.33 5.66
C ASP A 71 7.69 -1.44 6.88
N ASP A 72 7.98 -0.13 6.79
CA ASP A 72 7.66 0.83 7.86
C ASP A 72 6.15 0.94 8.14
N ILE A 73 5.30 0.96 7.11
CA ILE A 73 3.84 1.01 7.28
C ILE A 73 3.36 -0.28 7.96
N LEU A 74 3.91 -1.44 7.58
CA LEU A 74 3.51 -2.73 8.16
C LEU A 74 3.95 -2.89 9.62
N GLU A 75 5.02 -2.22 10.05
CA GLU A 75 5.42 -2.18 11.46
C GLU A 75 4.45 -1.41 12.35
N ILE A 76 3.80 -0.36 11.82
CA ILE A 76 2.84 0.48 12.57
C ILE A 76 1.38 0.20 12.27
N ALA A 77 1.09 -0.66 11.29
CA ALA A 77 -0.27 -0.97 10.89
C ALA A 77 -1.05 -1.62 12.05
N THR A 78 -2.10 -0.95 12.50
CA THR A 78 -3.05 -1.45 13.52
C THR A 78 -4.33 -2.00 12.88
N ALA A 79 -4.56 -1.71 11.60
CA ALA A 79 -5.74 -2.06 10.83
C ALA A 79 -5.36 -2.63 9.44
N LEU A 80 -6.38 -2.91 8.62
CA LEU A 80 -6.22 -3.45 7.27
C LEU A 80 -5.57 -2.41 6.35
N VAL A 81 -4.49 -2.81 5.66
CA VAL A 81 -3.87 -2.04 4.57
C VAL A 81 -4.25 -2.67 3.23
N VAL A 82 -4.17 -1.96 2.11
CA VAL A 82 -4.67 -2.46 0.82
C VAL A 82 -3.62 -2.29 -0.24
N VAL A 83 -3.50 -3.28 -1.13
CA VAL A 83 -2.68 -3.17 -2.33
C VAL A 83 -3.61 -3.07 -3.53
N SER A 84 -4.03 -1.86 -3.88
CA SER A 84 -5.02 -1.68 -4.96
C SER A 84 -4.53 -2.16 -6.32
N HIS A 85 -3.23 -2.12 -6.61
CA HIS A 85 -2.69 -2.59 -7.87
C HIS A 85 -1.18 -2.78 -7.76
N THR A 86 -0.72 -4.01 -7.92
CA THR A 86 0.70 -4.34 -8.02
C THR A 86 0.92 -5.68 -8.68
N GLY A 87 2.14 -5.98 -9.10
CA GLY A 87 2.56 -7.32 -9.50
C GLY A 87 3.38 -8.02 -8.41
N VAL A 88 3.84 -9.24 -8.70
CA VAL A 88 4.76 -10.01 -7.85
C VAL A 88 6.09 -10.21 -8.55
N LYS A 89 7.20 -10.09 -7.80
CA LYS A 89 8.56 -10.19 -8.34
C LYS A 89 8.81 -11.54 -9.02
N GLY A 90 8.19 -12.62 -8.53
CA GLY A 90 8.27 -13.95 -9.14
C GLY A 90 7.74 -14.04 -10.58
N THR A 91 6.88 -13.12 -11.02
CA THR A 91 6.41 -13.05 -12.42
C THR A 91 7.19 -12.03 -13.25
N CYS A 92 7.56 -10.93 -12.62
CA CYS A 92 8.09 -9.74 -13.29
C CYS A 92 8.95 -8.99 -12.27
N TYR A 93 10.28 -9.04 -12.43
CA TYR A 93 11.19 -8.39 -11.50
C TYR A 93 11.20 -6.88 -11.74
N SER A 94 10.51 -6.14 -10.86
CA SER A 94 10.42 -4.67 -10.89
C SER A 94 10.39 -4.14 -9.46
N PRO A 95 10.97 -2.96 -9.18
CA PRO A 95 10.85 -2.28 -7.89
C PRO A 95 9.40 -2.06 -7.45
N ARG A 96 8.47 -2.01 -8.41
CA ARG A 96 7.05 -1.79 -8.16
C ARG A 96 6.31 -3.04 -7.66
N ASN A 97 6.90 -4.22 -7.83
CA ASN A 97 6.28 -5.51 -7.54
C ASN A 97 6.71 -6.04 -6.17
N LEU A 98 5.81 -6.77 -5.50
CA LEU A 98 6.05 -7.29 -4.16
C LEU A 98 7.01 -8.48 -4.16
N SER A 99 7.90 -8.54 -3.17
CA SER A 99 8.67 -9.75 -2.86
C SER A 99 7.78 -10.83 -2.23
N ASP A 100 8.27 -12.07 -2.15
CA ASP A 100 7.54 -13.14 -1.48
C ASP A 100 7.39 -12.88 0.03
N GLU A 101 8.36 -12.22 0.66
CA GLU A 101 8.28 -11.77 2.06
C GLU A 101 7.13 -10.78 2.25
N GLN A 102 7.03 -9.79 1.37
CA GLN A 102 5.92 -8.82 1.34
C GLN A 102 4.58 -9.47 0.94
N ARG A 103 4.61 -10.63 0.26
CA ARG A 103 3.41 -11.41 -0.09
C ARG A 103 2.82 -12.14 1.11
N VAL A 104 3.63 -12.59 2.07
CA VAL A 104 3.13 -13.23 3.30
C VAL A 104 2.31 -12.25 4.15
N LEU A 105 2.59 -10.95 4.04
CA LEU A 105 1.90 -9.85 4.72
C LEU A 105 0.52 -9.53 4.10
N GLN A 106 0.15 -10.15 2.97
CA GLN A 106 -1.19 -10.05 2.34
C GLN A 106 -2.32 -10.67 3.17
N ARG A 107 -2.06 -11.26 4.36
CA ARG A 107 -3.14 -11.61 5.31
C ARG A 107 -3.92 -10.38 5.75
N THR A 108 -3.28 -9.22 5.71
CA THR A 108 -3.81 -7.91 6.10
C THR A 108 -4.10 -7.04 4.88
N ALA A 109 -3.97 -7.56 3.64
CA ALA A 109 -4.17 -6.76 2.43
C ALA A 109 -4.88 -7.46 1.28
N VAL A 110 -5.80 -6.73 0.64
CA VAL A 110 -6.47 -7.16 -0.59
C VAL A 110 -5.67 -6.65 -1.78
N SER A 111 -5.23 -7.56 -2.65
CA SER A 111 -4.63 -7.21 -3.94
C SER A 111 -5.69 -7.15 -5.03
N LEU A 112 -5.89 -5.98 -5.65
CA LEU A 112 -6.71 -5.89 -6.87
C LEU A 112 -5.78 -5.93 -8.10
N ARG A 113 -6.21 -6.65 -9.13
CA ARG A 113 -5.40 -7.10 -10.29
C ARG A 113 -4.51 -6.01 -10.87
N SER A 114 -3.25 -6.34 -11.17
CA SER A 114 -2.44 -5.59 -12.14
C SER A 114 -1.91 -6.54 -13.22
N ALA A 115 -1.73 -6.00 -14.43
CA ALA A 115 -1.10 -6.71 -15.54
C ALA A 115 0.37 -6.29 -15.65
N CYS A 116 1.31 -7.23 -15.57
CA CYS A 116 2.68 -7.02 -16.07
C CYS A 116 2.79 -7.68 -17.45
N GLY A 117 2.84 -6.88 -18.52
CA GLY A 117 2.90 -7.36 -19.90
C GLY A 117 1.64 -8.13 -20.33
N ARG A 118 1.81 -9.22 -21.10
CA ARG A 118 0.71 -10.08 -21.59
C ARG A 118 0.19 -11.10 -20.55
N LYS A 119 0.73 -11.11 -19.34
CA LYS A 119 0.36 -12.08 -18.30
C LYS A 119 -0.57 -11.42 -17.26
N LEU A 120 -1.81 -11.90 -17.19
CA LEU A 120 -2.76 -11.56 -16.13
C LEU A 120 -2.42 -12.38 -14.89
N CYS A 121 -2.05 -11.72 -13.79
CA CYS A 121 -1.96 -12.35 -12.48
C CYS A 121 -3.12 -11.84 -11.61
N ALA A 122 -4.07 -12.73 -11.32
CA ALA A 122 -5.01 -12.54 -10.23
C ALA A 122 -4.43 -13.24 -8.99
N VAL A 123 -4.05 -12.46 -7.97
CA VAL A 123 -3.68 -13.00 -6.66
C VAL A 123 -4.83 -12.68 -5.73
N GLN A 124 -5.72 -13.66 -5.55
CA GLN A 124 -6.91 -13.54 -4.71
C GLN A 124 -6.51 -13.82 -3.26
N THR A 125 -6.74 -12.87 -2.35
CA THR A 125 -6.43 -13.04 -0.93
C THR A 125 -7.31 -14.15 -0.34
N PHE A 126 -6.67 -15.23 0.11
CA PHE A 126 -7.30 -16.31 0.87
C PHE A 126 -7.66 -15.78 2.28
N MET A 127 -8.87 -15.26 2.40
CA MET A 127 -9.52 -15.12 3.71
C MET A 127 -9.71 -16.54 4.27
N ARG A 128 -9.34 -16.77 5.52
CA ARG A 128 -9.37 -18.08 6.19
C ARG A 128 -10.82 -18.60 6.29
N LEU A 129 -11.31 -19.24 5.24
CA LEU A 129 -12.51 -20.08 5.23
C LEU A 129 -12.19 -21.24 4.29
N SER A 130 -11.98 -22.41 4.91
CA SER A 130 -12.10 -23.77 4.34
C SER A 130 -11.85 -23.93 2.83
N THR A 131 -10.77 -24.64 2.52
CA THR A 131 -10.44 -25.22 1.23
C THR A 131 -11.67 -25.80 0.52
N LEU A 132 -12.08 -25.18 -0.58
CA LEU A 132 -12.85 -25.83 -1.64
C LEU A 132 -12.26 -25.39 -2.98
N CYS A 133 -11.41 -26.27 -3.52
CA CYS A 133 -11.00 -26.23 -4.92
C CYS A 133 -12.09 -26.98 -5.69
N VAL A 134 -12.83 -26.30 -6.56
CA VAL A 134 -13.68 -26.96 -7.56
C VAL A 134 -12.93 -26.88 -8.88
N THR A 135 -12.80 -28.04 -9.53
CA THR A 135 -12.11 -28.31 -10.80
C THR A 135 -12.58 -27.45 -11.95
#